data_AF-A0A2I1BTI4-F1
#
_entry.id   AF-A0A2I1BTI4-F1
#
_cell.length_a   1.000
_cell.length_b   1.000
_cell.length_c   1.000
_cell.angle_alpha   90.00
_cell.angle_beta   90.00
_cell.angle_gamma   90.00
#
_symmetry.space_group_name_H-M   'P 1'
#
loop_
_entity.id
_entity.type
_entity.pdbx_description
1 polymer ?
#
loop_
_entity_poly.entity_id
_entity_poly.type
_entity_poly.pdbx_seq_one_letter_code
_entity_poly.pdbx_strand_id
1 'polypeptide(L)' 'MKLPHNLILFLGSTSIAWGILLPAPGATEEECGRLGIMYYDPDDLPKGASPEDVRHCDAHPLSAQNYWGWGDHLPRWLFP' A
#
# COMPACT_ATOMS: atom_id res chain seq x y z
N MET A 1 -12.88 39.21 25.59
CA MET A 1 -11.71 38.34 25.82
C MET A 1 -10.91 38.32 24.53
N LYS A 2 -9.64 38.75 24.55
CA LYS A 2 -8.79 38.83 23.35
C LYS A 2 -8.06 37.50 23.21
N LEU A 3 -8.45 36.70 22.21
CA LEU A 3 -7.79 35.43 21.92
C LEU A 3 -6.31 35.72 21.57
N PRO A 4 -5.33 35.09 22.24
CA PRO A 4 -3.93 35.38 21.98
C PRO A 4 -3.58 34.95 20.55
N HIS A 5 -3.04 35.89 19.77
CA HIS A 5 -2.71 35.74 18.35
C HIS A 5 -1.85 34.50 18.05
N ASN A 6 -1.02 34.09 19.02
CA ASN A 6 -0.19 32.90 18.95
C ASN A 6 -1.01 31.61 18.86
N LEU A 7 -2.23 31.55 19.42
CA LEU A 7 -3.09 30.37 19.36
C LEU A 7 -3.61 30.10 17.93
N ILE A 8 -3.81 31.15 17.13
CA ILE A 8 -4.27 31.04 15.74
C ILE A 8 -3.17 30.48 14.84
N LEU A 9 -1.90 30.82 15.12
CA LEU A 9 -0.74 30.36 14.34
C LEU A 9 -0.45 28.86 14.53
N PHE A 10 -0.81 28.26 15.68
CA PHE A 10 -0.56 26.84 15.94
C PHE A 10 -1.61 25.88 15.33
N LEU A 11 -2.78 26.38 14.91
CA LEU A 11 -3.87 25.54 14.37
C LEU A 11 -3.83 25.38 12.84
N GLY A 12 -2.86 25.98 12.15
CA GLY A 12 -2.89 26.13 10.69
C GLY A 12 -2.10 25.12 9.85
N SER A 13 -1.40 24.13 10.43
CA SER A 13 -0.35 23.38 9.71
C SER A 13 -0.55 21.87 9.60
N THR A 14 -1.77 21.38 9.36
CA THR A 14 -1.97 19.97 8.99
C THR A 14 -2.76 19.84 7.70
N SER A 15 -2.18 20.32 6.59
CA SER A 15 -2.57 19.84 5.26
C SER A 15 -1.87 18.50 5.05
N ILE A 16 -2.48 17.43 5.53
CA ILE A 16 -2.05 16.08 5.17
C ILE A 16 -2.49 15.88 3.72
N ALA A 17 -1.55 15.66 2.81
CA ALA A 17 -1.86 15.18 1.47
C ALA A 17 -2.27 13.71 1.62
N TRP A 18 -3.58 13.44 1.65
CA TRP A 18 -4.09 12.08 1.59
C TRP A 18 -4.11 11.68 0.12
N GLY A 19 -3.11 10.93 -0.33
CA GLY A 19 -3.23 10.17 -1.58
C GLY A 19 -4.25 9.05 -1.38
N ILE A 20 -5.17 8.88 -2.33
CA ILE A 20 -6.12 7.76 -2.30
C ILE A 20 -5.36 6.56 -2.84
N LEU A 21 -5.00 5.64 -1.95
CA LEU A 21 -4.45 4.35 -2.34
C LEU A 21 -5.59 3.42 -2.79
N LEU A 22 -5.50 2.93 -4.01
CA LEU A 22 -6.43 1.97 -4.59
C LEU A 22 -5.77 0.58 -4.67
N PRO A 23 -6.52 -0.51 -4.43
CA PRO A 23 -6.00 -1.84 -4.68
C PRO A 23 -5.71 -2.02 -6.18
N ALA A 24 -4.66 -2.76 -6.50
CA ALA A 24 -4.31 -3.09 -7.88
C ALA A 24 -5.51 -3.76 -8.58
N PRO A 25 -5.81 -3.40 -9.84
CA PRO A 25 -6.96 -3.95 -10.55
C PRO A 25 -6.88 -5.48 -10.63
N GLY A 26 -7.96 -6.18 -10.24
CA GLY A 26 -8.03 -7.64 -10.31
C GLY A 26 -7.38 -8.39 -9.15
N ALA A 27 -6.61 -7.71 -8.27
CA ALA A 27 -5.98 -8.34 -7.13
C ALA A 27 -7.02 -8.83 -6.10
N THR A 28 -6.86 -10.06 -5.63
CA THR A 28 -7.71 -10.67 -4.59
C THR A 28 -6.88 -11.21 -3.43
N GLU A 29 -7.49 -11.28 -2.25
CA GLU A 29 -6.86 -11.91 -1.07
C GLU A 29 -6.58 -13.41 -1.31
N GLU A 30 -7.39 -14.07 -2.14
CA GLU A 30 -7.23 -15.48 -2.48
C GLU A 30 -6.02 -15.72 -3.38
N GLU A 31 -5.78 -14.81 -4.33
CA GLU A 31 -4.61 -14.85 -5.22
C GLU A 31 -3.33 -14.44 -4.48
N CYS A 32 -3.38 -13.34 -3.72
CA CYS A 32 -2.18 -12.77 -3.11
C CYS A 32 -1.82 -13.43 -1.78
N GLY A 33 -2.80 -13.85 -0.98
CA GLY A 33 -2.58 -14.49 0.31
C GLY A 33 -1.55 -13.77 1.17
N ARG A 34 -0.45 -14.46 1.51
CA ARG A 34 0.65 -13.90 2.31
C ARG A 34 1.44 -12.78 1.61
N LEU A 35 1.38 -12.70 0.29
CA LEU A 35 2.06 -11.63 -0.46
C LEU A 35 1.39 -10.28 -0.26
N GLY A 36 0.12 -10.25 0.18
CA GLY A 36 -0.68 -9.03 0.34
C GLY A 36 -1.13 -8.44 -1.00
N ILE A 37 -2.26 -7.71 -1.00
CA ILE A 37 -2.72 -6.95 -2.16
C ILE A 37 -1.84 -5.70 -2.33
N MET A 38 -1.39 -5.43 -3.56
CA MET A 38 -0.67 -4.19 -3.87
C MET A 38 -1.66 -3.02 -3.89
N TYR A 39 -1.30 -1.91 -3.25
CA TYR A 39 -2.02 -0.66 -3.36
C TYR A 39 -1.17 0.37 -4.09
N TYR A 40 -1.78 1.14 -4.98
CA TYR A 40 -1.10 2.17 -5.76
C TYR A 40 -1.86 3.49 -5.71
N ASP A 41 -1.14 4.58 -5.93
CA ASP A 41 -1.72 5.89 -6.17
C ASP A 41 -1.92 6.06 -7.69
N PRO A 42 -3.16 6.25 -8.17
CA PRO A 42 -3.42 6.41 -9.60
C PRO A 42 -2.77 7.67 -10.19
N ASP A 43 -2.46 8.68 -9.37
CA ASP A 43 -1.83 9.92 -9.81
C ASP A 43 -0.28 9.81 -9.83
N ASP A 44 0.29 8.75 -9.26
CA ASP A 44 1.75 8.50 -9.18
C ASP A 44 2.21 7.31 -10.05
N LEU A 45 1.52 7.08 -11.17
CA LEU A 45 1.94 6.07 -12.14
C LEU A 45 3.08 6.59 -13.05
N PRO A 46 4.09 5.74 -13.36
CA PRO A 46 5.12 6.09 -14.33
C PRO A 46 4.53 6.50 -15.68
N LYS A 47 5.21 7.39 -16.41
CA LYS A 47 4.74 7.84 -17.73
C LYS A 47 4.53 6.65 -18.67
N GLY A 48 3.31 6.52 -19.19
CA GLY A 48 2.93 5.47 -20.13
C GLY A 48 2.54 4.15 -19.48
N ALA A 49 2.61 4.03 -18.15
CA ALA A 49 2.04 2.90 -17.42
C ALA A 49 0.54 3.13 -17.21
N SER A 50 -0.24 2.05 -17.30
CA SER A 50 -1.65 2.03 -16.94
C SER A 50 -1.86 1.29 -15.61
N PRO A 51 -3.02 1.43 -14.96
CA PRO A 51 -3.36 0.66 -13.76
C PRO A 51 -3.19 -0.86 -13.91
N GLU A 52 -3.39 -1.39 -15.12
CA GLU A 52 -3.25 -2.80 -15.44
C GLU A 52 -1.79 -3.27 -15.43
N ASP A 53 -0.82 -2.34 -15.56
CA ASP A 53 0.60 -2.63 -15.42
C ASP A 53 1.03 -2.71 -13.95
N VAL A 54 0.15 -2.32 -13.02
CA VAL A 54 0.41 -2.46 -11.58
C VAL A 54 0.35 -3.93 -11.22
N ARG A 55 1.43 -4.40 -10.59
CA ARG A 55 1.50 -5.74 -10.01
C ARG A 55 0.34 -5.98 -9.05
N HIS A 56 -0.32 -7.14 -9.13
CA HIS A 56 -1.45 -7.48 -8.27
C HIS A 56 -1.08 -7.60 -6.79
N CYS A 57 0.02 -8.29 -6.46
CA CYS A 57 0.42 -8.56 -5.08
C CYS A 57 1.61 -7.72 -4.60
N ASP A 58 1.60 -7.29 -3.34
CA ASP A 58 2.59 -6.37 -2.76
C ASP A 58 4.01 -6.98 -2.69
N ALA A 59 4.11 -8.27 -2.41
CA ALA A 59 5.37 -9.02 -2.51
C ALA A 59 5.48 -9.84 -3.81
N HIS A 60 6.70 -10.07 -4.28
CA HIS A 60 6.97 -10.93 -5.44
C HIS A 60 6.86 -12.41 -5.03
N PRO A 61 6.34 -13.34 -5.87
CA PRO A 61 6.19 -14.74 -5.50
C PRO A 61 7.50 -15.45 -5.08
N LEU A 62 8.63 -14.98 -5.58
CA LEU A 62 9.99 -15.46 -5.21
C LEU A 62 10.71 -14.56 -4.20
N SER A 63 10.00 -13.65 -3.53
CA SER A 63 10.61 -12.78 -2.53
C SER A 63 10.84 -13.51 -1.21
N ALA A 64 11.57 -12.84 -0.31
CA ALA A 64 11.76 -13.29 1.06
C ALA A 64 10.43 -13.49 1.81
N GLN A 65 9.44 -12.64 1.55
CA GLN A 65 8.12 -12.71 2.19
C GLN A 65 7.39 -14.01 1.83
N ASN A 66 7.67 -14.61 0.67
CA ASN A 66 7.14 -15.93 0.28
C ASN A 66 8.17 -17.06 0.36
N TYR A 67 9.18 -16.90 1.21
CA TYR A 67 10.23 -17.90 1.40
C TYR A 67 10.86 -18.35 0.08
N TRP A 68 11.14 -17.41 -0.84
CA TRP A 68 11.75 -17.71 -2.14
C TRP A 68 10.94 -18.73 -2.95
N GLY A 69 9.60 -18.68 -2.84
CA GLY A 69 8.65 -19.59 -3.48
C GLY A 69 8.23 -20.79 -2.63
N TRP A 70 8.80 -20.98 -1.44
CA TRP A 70 8.47 -22.09 -0.56
C TRP A 70 7.28 -21.82 0.35
N GLY A 71 6.78 -20.59 0.40
CA GLY A 71 5.77 -20.18 1.36
C GLY A 71 4.55 -21.09 1.36
N ASP A 72 4.01 -21.45 0.19
CA ASP A 72 2.79 -22.26 0.08
C ASP A 72 2.98 -23.72 0.55
N HIS A 73 4.23 -24.18 0.62
CA HIS A 73 4.60 -25.49 1.14
C HIS A 73 4.87 -25.48 2.65
N LEU A 74 4.99 -24.29 3.25
CA LEU A 74 5.30 -24.13 4.66
C LEU A 74 4.01 -23.87 5.45
N PRO A 75 3.87 -24.45 6.66
CA PRO A 75 2.68 -24.21 7.46
C PRO A 75 2.52 -22.73 7.80
N ARG A 76 1.29 -22.19 7.72
CA ARG A 76 1.02 -20.77 8.05
C ARG A 76 1.46 -20.37 9.46
N TRP A 77 1.47 -21.31 10.42
CA TRP A 77 1.90 -21.03 11.79
C TRP A 77 3.42 -20.84 11.94
N LEU A 78 4.21 -21.26 10.95
CA LEU A 78 5.67 -21.12 10.99
C LEU A 78 6.08 -19.67 10.74
N PHE A 79 5.25 -18.92 10.00
CA PHE A 79 5.55 -17.59 9.49
C PHE A 79 4.26 -16.74 9.44
N PRO A 80 3.93 -16.05 10.54
CA PRO A 80 2.72 -15.25 10.67
C PRO A 80 2.76 -13.95 9.86
#